data_AF-A0A953ZXI6-F1
#
_entry.id   AF-A0A953ZXI6-F1
#
_cell.length_a   1.000
_cell.length_b   1.000
_cell.length_c   1.000
_cell.angle_alpha   90.00
_cell.angle_beta   90.00
_cell.angle_gamma   90.00
#
_symmetry.space_group_name_H-M   'P 1'
#
loop_
_entity.id
_entity.type
_entity.pdbx_description
1 polymer ?
#
loop_
_entity_poly.entity_id
_entity_poly.type
_entity_poly.pdbx_seq_one_letter_code
_entity_poly.pdbx_strand_id
1 'polypeptide(L)'
;MTPRATWLEGVVAGPHSPVVDMPLRSLVEYLDAWCHAEVELDEARFAVLIERRADSKAQPDRDWQDGLLAALQKIADCVDVPLESTLRATEVHARQTTETAFATAGRQLRAVRRTRPTTAADLRHAIAPPHAPSARPRRLWITVLTALAALLLAWEVGLVDRALAPPADQLALEHPGLEGVLSVAVERSWGSYRVTLARGPDFPQRPTDRDRLLAASRTLTERAVRRAVCDGGRLFVRLHRRSGDVLLAVPVELGALLAAPDARCTVVIPGRRDAARLSIALGAD
;
A
#
# COMPACT_ATOMS: atom_id res chain seq x y z
N MET A 1 26.84 2.63 -46.54
CA MET A 1 25.73 3.55 -46.19
C MET A 1 25.55 3.48 -44.68
N THR A 2 25.59 4.61 -43.98
CA THR A 2 25.47 4.63 -42.52
C THR A 2 24.03 4.34 -42.08
N PRO A 3 23.78 3.43 -41.12
CA PRO A 3 22.44 3.20 -40.58
C PRO A 3 21.96 4.42 -39.78
N ARG A 4 20.66 4.73 -39.88
CA ARG A 4 19.99 5.80 -39.11
C ARG A 4 19.63 5.32 -37.70
N ALA A 5 19.26 4.05 -37.57
CA ALA A 5 19.02 3.41 -36.30
C ALA A 5 19.35 1.92 -36.42
N THR A 6 19.74 1.35 -35.28
CA THR A 6 19.88 -0.09 -35.12
C THR A 6 19.35 -0.49 -33.76
N TRP A 7 18.63 -1.58 -33.68
CA TRP A 7 18.29 -2.21 -32.41
C TRP A 7 18.53 -3.70 -32.49
N LEU A 8 18.86 -4.25 -31.33
CA LEU A 8 19.07 -5.66 -31.08
C LEU A 8 18.11 -6.01 -29.95
N GLU A 9 17.28 -7.01 -30.16
CA GLU A 9 16.35 -7.50 -29.15
C GLU A 9 16.11 -8.99 -29.32
N GLY A 10 15.88 -9.67 -28.22
CA GLY A 10 15.40 -11.04 -28.20
C GLY A 10 16.08 -11.88 -27.14
N VAL A 11 15.70 -13.15 -27.13
CA VAL A 11 16.11 -14.11 -26.11
C VAL A 11 16.82 -15.26 -26.78
N VAL A 12 17.96 -15.66 -26.20
CA VAL A 12 18.59 -16.95 -26.46
C VAL A 12 18.33 -17.83 -25.24
N ALA A 13 17.64 -18.95 -25.43
CA ALA A 13 17.25 -19.85 -24.35
C ALA A 13 17.70 -21.29 -24.64
N GLY A 14 17.94 -22.04 -23.58
CA GLY A 14 18.32 -23.44 -23.66
C GLY A 14 18.12 -24.16 -22.33
N PRO A 15 18.34 -25.48 -22.28
CA PRO A 15 18.32 -26.22 -21.03
C PRO A 15 19.47 -25.78 -20.13
N HIS A 16 19.20 -25.75 -18.83
CA HIS A 16 20.15 -25.36 -17.80
C HIS A 16 20.86 -26.58 -17.22
N SER A 17 22.16 -26.43 -16.93
CA SER A 17 22.94 -27.42 -16.19
C SER A 17 23.86 -26.68 -15.23
N PRO A 18 23.96 -27.08 -13.94
CA PRO A 18 24.81 -26.42 -12.95
C PRO A 18 26.28 -26.30 -13.33
N VAL A 19 26.76 -27.18 -14.23
CA VAL A 19 28.12 -27.17 -14.77
C VAL A 19 28.38 -25.93 -15.67
N VAL A 20 27.31 -25.30 -16.15
CA VAL A 20 27.34 -24.21 -17.15
C VAL A 20 27.13 -22.83 -16.51
N ASP A 21 26.77 -22.74 -15.23
CA ASP A 21 26.43 -21.48 -14.53
C ASP A 21 27.53 -20.43 -14.55
N MET A 22 28.75 -20.82 -14.15
CA MET A 22 29.90 -19.92 -14.12
C MET A 22 30.31 -19.48 -15.53
N PRO A 23 30.50 -20.39 -16.51
CA PRO A 23 30.76 -20.01 -17.89
C PRO A 23 29.69 -19.06 -18.47
N LEU A 24 28.41 -19.32 -18.21
CA LEU A 24 27.32 -18.52 -18.75
C LEU A 24 27.31 -17.10 -18.18
N ARG A 25 27.53 -16.94 -16.86
CA ARG A 25 27.62 -15.61 -16.24
C ARG A 25 28.80 -14.81 -16.77
N SER A 26 29.99 -15.40 -16.88
CA SER A 26 31.15 -14.73 -17.48
C SER A 26 30.95 -14.38 -18.96
N LEU A 27 30.19 -15.19 -19.70
CA LEU A 27 29.84 -14.91 -21.09
C LEU A 27 28.80 -13.79 -21.21
N VAL A 28 27.87 -13.69 -20.27
CA VAL A 28 26.90 -12.59 -20.20
C VAL A 28 27.60 -11.27 -19.86
N GLU A 29 28.57 -11.28 -18.94
CA GLU A 29 29.44 -10.13 -18.68
C GLU A 29 30.26 -9.73 -19.92
N TYR A 30 30.75 -10.71 -20.67
CA TYR A 30 31.43 -10.47 -21.94
C TYR A 30 30.50 -9.88 -23.01
N LEU A 31 29.24 -10.34 -23.07
CA LEU A 31 28.20 -9.78 -23.95
C LEU A 31 27.83 -8.34 -23.55
N ASP A 32 27.85 -8.02 -22.25
CA ASP A 32 27.52 -6.69 -21.75
C ASP A 32 28.52 -5.60 -22.20
N ALA A 33 29.69 -6.00 -22.71
CA ALA A 33 30.62 -5.09 -23.40
C ALA A 33 30.07 -4.58 -24.75
N TRP A 34 29.18 -5.34 -25.39
CA TRP A 34 28.66 -5.10 -26.74
C TRP A 34 27.19 -4.66 -26.76
N CYS A 35 26.42 -5.11 -25.78
CA CYS A 35 24.98 -4.92 -25.64
C CYS A 35 24.61 -4.82 -24.15
N HIS A 36 23.34 -4.69 -23.82
CA HIS A 36 22.84 -4.98 -22.48
C HIS A 36 22.43 -6.45 -22.48
N ALA A 37 23.03 -7.26 -21.60
CA ALA A 37 22.70 -8.68 -21.49
C ALA A 37 22.29 -9.01 -20.06
N GLU A 38 21.13 -9.64 -19.90
CA GLU A 38 20.62 -10.13 -18.62
C GLU A 38 20.40 -11.64 -18.73
N VAL A 39 20.82 -12.39 -17.72
CA VAL A 39 20.64 -13.84 -17.66
C VAL A 39 19.67 -14.22 -16.56
N GLU A 40 18.63 -14.93 -16.95
CA GLU A 40 17.68 -15.58 -16.06
C GLU A 40 18.00 -17.08 -16.05
N LEU A 41 18.15 -17.64 -14.85
CA LEU A 41 18.40 -19.05 -14.63
C LEU A 41 17.23 -19.64 -13.86
N ASP A 42 16.66 -20.71 -14.38
CA ASP A 42 15.70 -21.60 -13.73
C ASP A 42 16.30 -23.01 -13.66
N GLU A 43 15.81 -23.87 -12.77
CA GLU A 43 16.34 -25.22 -12.50
C GLU A 43 16.42 -26.11 -13.75
N ALA A 44 15.65 -25.79 -14.79
CA ALA A 44 15.61 -26.55 -16.04
C ALA A 44 16.06 -25.75 -17.28
N ARG A 45 16.09 -24.42 -17.23
CA ARG A 45 16.33 -23.57 -18.42
C ARG A 45 17.07 -22.30 -18.08
N PHE A 46 17.87 -21.81 -19.03
CA PHE A 46 18.38 -20.45 -18.99
C PHE A 46 17.75 -19.63 -20.11
N ALA A 47 17.66 -18.32 -19.89
CA ALA A 47 17.31 -17.33 -20.89
C ALA A 47 18.28 -16.16 -20.78
N VAL A 48 18.91 -15.79 -21.90
CA VAL A 48 19.71 -14.57 -21.99
C VAL A 48 18.90 -13.56 -22.80
N LEU A 49 18.42 -12.53 -22.11
CA LEU A 49 17.81 -11.37 -22.74
C LEU A 49 18.92 -10.45 -23.24
N ILE A 50 18.86 -10.10 -24.51
CA ILE A 50 19.88 -9.26 -25.15
C ILE A 50 19.19 -8.05 -25.76
N GLU A 51 19.61 -6.87 -25.32
CA GLU A 51 19.08 -5.58 -25.78
C GLU A 51 20.20 -4.63 -26.18
N ARG A 52 19.97 -3.70 -27.10
CA ARG A 52 20.97 -2.67 -27.40
C ARG A 52 21.13 -1.70 -26.22
N ARG A 53 22.38 -1.44 -25.82
CA ARG A 53 22.71 -0.36 -24.88
C ARG A 53 22.29 1.02 -25.42
N ALA A 54 21.48 1.73 -24.65
CA ALA A 54 20.93 3.04 -25.00
C ALA A 54 21.99 4.13 -25.19
N ASP A 55 23.14 3.98 -24.53
CA ASP A 55 24.26 4.91 -24.47
C ASP A 55 25.40 4.57 -25.45
N SER A 56 25.30 3.44 -26.15
CA SER A 56 26.33 3.03 -27.11
C SER A 56 26.30 3.91 -28.36
N LYS A 57 27.21 4.89 -28.38
CA LYS A 57 27.51 5.74 -29.54
C LYS A 57 28.17 4.96 -30.69
N ALA A 58 28.66 3.74 -30.42
CA ALA A 58 29.22 2.87 -31.44
C ALA A 58 28.10 2.46 -32.41
N GLN A 59 28.34 2.69 -33.70
CA GLN A 59 27.48 2.11 -34.73
C GLN A 59 27.81 0.63 -34.82
N PRO A 60 26.81 -0.25 -34.88
CA PRO A 60 27.05 -1.66 -35.17
C PRO A 60 27.61 -1.74 -36.59
N ASP A 61 28.90 -2.05 -36.66
CA ASP A 61 29.61 -2.35 -37.89
C ASP A 61 29.79 -3.88 -38.01
N ARG A 62 30.51 -4.32 -39.04
CA ARG A 62 30.75 -5.76 -39.25
C ARG A 62 31.53 -6.37 -38.08
N ASP A 63 32.49 -5.64 -37.54
CA ASP A 63 33.32 -6.11 -36.43
C ASP A 63 32.48 -6.30 -35.16
N TRP A 64 31.54 -5.39 -34.89
CA TRP A 64 30.55 -5.55 -33.81
C TRP A 64 29.66 -6.78 -34.03
N GLN A 65 29.15 -6.99 -35.26
CA GLN A 65 28.30 -8.14 -35.57
C GLN A 65 29.05 -9.48 -35.43
N ASP A 66 30.29 -9.52 -35.91
CA ASP A 66 31.14 -10.71 -35.85
C ASP A 66 31.55 -11.00 -34.39
N GLY A 67 31.83 -9.95 -33.60
CA GLY A 67 32.08 -10.06 -32.16
C GLY A 67 30.87 -10.57 -31.38
N LEU A 68 29.68 -10.03 -31.66
CA LEU A 68 28.42 -10.50 -31.07
C LEU A 68 28.15 -11.97 -31.45
N LEU A 69 28.31 -12.33 -32.72
CA LEU A 69 28.12 -13.71 -33.18
C LEU A 69 29.11 -14.67 -32.52
N ALA A 70 30.37 -14.27 -32.37
CA ALA A 70 31.38 -15.06 -31.67
C ALA A 70 31.05 -15.22 -30.18
N ALA A 71 30.55 -14.18 -29.52
CA ALA A 71 30.12 -14.23 -28.13
C ALA A 71 28.90 -15.16 -27.95
N LEU A 72 27.92 -15.06 -28.84
CA LEU A 72 26.75 -15.93 -28.87
C LEU A 72 27.12 -17.39 -29.16
N GLN A 73 28.08 -17.63 -30.05
CA GLN A 73 28.56 -18.98 -30.35
C GLN A 73 29.21 -19.61 -29.12
N LYS A 74 29.94 -18.85 -28.29
CA LYS A 74 30.47 -19.37 -27.02
C LYS A 74 29.37 -19.84 -26.07
N ILE A 75 28.21 -19.17 -26.04
CA ILE A 75 27.05 -19.63 -25.26
C ILE A 75 26.52 -20.96 -25.83
N ALA A 76 26.44 -21.07 -27.16
CA ALA A 76 26.05 -22.33 -27.82
C ALA A 76 27.05 -23.47 -27.56
N ASP A 77 28.34 -23.17 -27.44
CA ASP A 77 29.38 -24.16 -27.18
C ASP A 77 29.31 -24.70 -25.74
N CYS A 78 28.78 -23.91 -24.80
CA CYS A 78 28.61 -24.32 -23.40
C CYS A 78 27.41 -25.27 -23.17
N VAL A 79 26.57 -25.51 -24.18
CA VAL A 79 25.33 -26.30 -24.04
C VAL A 79 25.36 -27.45 -25.05
N ASP A 80 25.08 -28.68 -24.58
CA ASP A 80 25.11 -29.88 -25.43
C ASP A 80 23.77 -30.16 -26.15
N VAL A 81 22.82 -29.23 -26.07
CA VAL A 81 21.45 -29.36 -26.57
C VAL A 81 21.13 -28.16 -27.46
N PRO A 82 20.26 -28.29 -28.48
CA PRO A 82 19.89 -27.17 -29.33
C PRO A 82 19.36 -25.97 -28.55
N LEU A 83 19.87 -24.78 -28.88
CA LEU A 83 19.37 -23.52 -28.35
C LEU A 83 18.14 -23.06 -29.14
N GLU A 84 17.27 -22.30 -28.49
CA GLU A 84 16.20 -21.53 -29.10
C GLU A 84 16.65 -20.06 -29.15
N SER A 85 16.52 -19.41 -30.30
CA SER A 85 16.87 -18.00 -30.45
C SER A 85 15.75 -17.24 -31.13
N THR A 86 15.27 -16.22 -30.45
CA THR A 86 14.39 -15.19 -31.01
C THR A 86 15.15 -13.91 -31.33
N LEU A 87 16.49 -13.93 -31.19
CA LEU A 87 17.34 -12.77 -31.34
C LEU A 87 17.29 -12.21 -32.76
N ARG A 88 17.00 -10.91 -32.84
CA ARG A 88 16.91 -10.15 -34.09
C ARG A 88 17.68 -8.86 -33.96
N ALA A 89 18.45 -8.54 -34.99
CA ALA A 89 19.04 -7.23 -35.19
C ALA A 89 18.40 -6.55 -36.41
N THR A 90 17.94 -5.32 -36.25
CA THR A 90 17.35 -4.55 -37.35
C THR A 90 18.14 -3.27 -37.57
N GLU A 91 18.67 -3.09 -38.78
CA GLU A 91 19.39 -1.91 -39.22
C GLU A 91 18.55 -1.12 -40.21
N VAL A 92 18.20 0.10 -39.87
CA VAL A 92 17.37 0.98 -40.70
C VAL A 92 18.25 2.01 -41.39
N HIS A 93 18.39 1.92 -42.71
CA HIS A 93 19.02 2.95 -43.55
C HIS A 93 17.97 3.90 -44.14
N ALA A 94 18.42 4.89 -44.93
CA ALA A 94 17.52 5.87 -45.52
C ALA A 94 16.48 5.29 -46.50
N ARG A 95 16.79 4.15 -47.15
CA ARG A 95 15.95 3.53 -48.19
C ARG A 95 15.77 2.02 -48.04
N GLN A 96 16.57 1.39 -47.20
CA GLN A 96 16.60 -0.06 -47.02
C GLN A 96 16.70 -0.40 -45.54
N THR A 97 16.02 -1.45 -45.13
CA THR A 97 16.10 -2.04 -43.80
C THR A 97 16.71 -3.43 -43.94
N THR A 98 17.73 -3.72 -43.15
CA THR A 98 18.37 -5.03 -43.06
C THR A 98 17.94 -5.68 -41.75
N GLU A 99 17.22 -6.79 -41.85
CA GLU A 99 16.82 -7.61 -40.71
C GLU A 99 17.74 -8.83 -40.65
N THR A 100 18.38 -9.05 -39.51
CA THR A 100 19.24 -10.20 -39.24
C THR A 100 18.61 -11.02 -38.13
N ALA A 101 18.20 -12.25 -38.44
CA ALA A 101 17.76 -13.22 -37.46
C ALA A 101 18.93 -14.15 -37.11
N PHE A 102 19.17 -14.39 -35.82
CA PHE A 102 20.18 -15.35 -35.38
C PHE A 102 19.48 -16.67 -35.10
N ALA A 103 19.52 -17.57 -36.09
CA ALA A 103 18.87 -18.87 -36.01
C ALA A 103 19.86 -19.94 -35.55
N THR A 104 19.36 -20.93 -34.82
CA THR A 104 20.12 -22.10 -34.39
C THR A 104 19.91 -23.23 -35.40
N ALA A 105 21.01 -23.80 -35.90
CA ALA A 105 20.98 -24.97 -36.76
C ALA A 105 22.00 -25.99 -36.23
N GLY A 106 21.50 -26.99 -35.50
CA GLY A 106 22.36 -27.86 -34.69
C GLY A 106 23.03 -27.07 -33.56
N ARG A 107 24.35 -27.19 -33.42
CA ARG A 107 25.17 -26.47 -32.41
C ARG A 107 25.71 -25.12 -32.89
N GLN A 108 25.28 -24.64 -34.05
CA GLN A 108 25.79 -23.40 -34.64
C GLN A 108 24.73 -22.32 -34.66
N LEU A 109 25.09 -21.13 -34.19
CA LEU A 109 24.31 -19.92 -34.41
C LEU A 109 24.69 -19.32 -35.77
N ARG A 110 23.69 -19.09 -36.62
CA ARG A 110 23.87 -18.52 -37.95
C ARG A 110 23.04 -17.27 -38.09
N ALA A 111 23.67 -16.22 -38.61
CA ALA A 111 22.98 -14.99 -38.97
C ALA A 111 22.34 -15.12 -40.35
N VAL A 112 21.01 -15.09 -40.41
CA VAL A 112 20.23 -15.07 -41.66
C VAL A 112 19.75 -13.65 -41.90
N ARG A 113 20.13 -13.09 -43.05
CA ARG A 113 19.85 -11.68 -43.39
C ARG A 113 18.76 -11.58 -44.45
N ARG A 114 17.86 -10.63 -44.25
CA ARG A 114 16.86 -10.21 -45.24
C ARG A 114 16.93 -8.70 -45.40
N THR A 115 16.93 -8.24 -46.64
CA THR A 115 16.87 -6.81 -46.94
C THR A 115 15.50 -6.49 -47.55
N ARG A 116 14.86 -5.41 -47.08
CA ARG A 116 13.59 -4.91 -47.62
C ARG A 116 13.57 -3.38 -47.69
N PRO A 117 12.68 -2.77 -48.48
CA PRO A 117 12.48 -1.33 -48.45
C PRO A 117 12.09 -0.85 -47.05
N THR A 118 12.59 0.33 -46.65
CA THR A 118 12.26 0.95 -45.36
C THR A 118 10.81 1.41 -45.35
N THR A 119 10.10 1.09 -44.26
CA THR A 119 8.71 1.48 -44.05
C THR A 119 8.60 2.61 -43.03
N ALA A 120 7.44 3.27 -42.98
CA ALA A 120 7.17 4.30 -41.98
C ALA A 120 7.22 3.77 -40.53
N ALA A 121 6.92 2.48 -40.30
CA ALA A 121 7.00 1.87 -38.99
C ALA A 121 8.45 1.78 -38.50
N ASP A 122 9.38 1.38 -39.37
CA ASP A 122 10.82 1.29 -39.07
C ASP A 122 11.38 2.66 -38.65
N LEU A 123 10.94 3.72 -39.33
CA LEU A 123 11.34 5.09 -39.03
C LEU A 123 10.75 5.61 -37.71
N ARG A 124 9.54 5.19 -37.32
CA ARG A 124 8.96 5.55 -36.01
C ARG A 124 9.71 4.87 -34.87
N HIS A 125 10.05 3.58 -35.04
CA HIS A 125 10.84 2.84 -34.06
C HIS A 125 12.24 3.42 -33.90
N ALA A 126 12.86 3.87 -35.00
CA ALA A 126 14.15 4.57 -34.98
C ALA A 126 14.17 5.87 -34.15
N ILE A 127 13.01 6.49 -33.91
CA ILE A 127 12.87 7.75 -33.16
C ILE A 127 12.50 7.51 -31.69
N ALA A 128 11.98 6.33 -31.35
CA ALA A 128 11.62 6.00 -29.98
C ALA A 128 12.90 5.72 -29.16
N PRO A 129 13.08 6.34 -27.97
CA PRO A 129 14.21 6.02 -27.13
C PRO A 129 14.15 4.53 -26.73
N PRO A 130 15.30 3.83 -26.70
CA PRO A 130 15.37 2.47 -26.20
C PRO A 130 14.74 2.42 -24.81
N HIS A 131 13.87 1.44 -24.59
CA HIS A 131 13.17 1.28 -23.32
C HIS A 131 14.20 1.24 -22.19
N ALA A 132 14.15 2.24 -21.31
CA ALA A 132 15.01 2.27 -20.13
C ALA A 132 14.74 0.99 -19.31
N PRO A 133 15.78 0.34 -18.75
CA PRO A 133 15.62 -0.86 -17.94
C PRO A 133 14.55 -0.59 -16.88
N SER A 134 13.56 -1.46 -16.80
CA SER A 134 12.31 -1.15 -16.10
C SER A 134 12.62 -0.85 -14.62
N ALA A 135 12.40 0.39 -14.19
CA ALA A 135 12.56 0.80 -12.78
C ALA A 135 11.50 0.18 -11.84
N ARG A 136 10.85 -0.92 -12.26
CA ARG A 136 9.80 -1.65 -11.56
C ARG A 136 10.20 -2.06 -10.14
N PRO A 137 11.38 -2.64 -9.87
CA PRO A 137 11.68 -3.09 -8.50
C PRO A 137 11.86 -1.91 -7.53
N ARG A 138 12.50 -0.82 -7.96
CA ARG A 138 12.69 0.37 -7.11
C ARG A 138 11.37 1.07 -6.78
N ARG A 139 10.46 1.18 -7.75
CA ARG A 139 9.14 1.78 -7.51
C ARG A 139 8.30 0.94 -6.56
N LEU A 140 8.36 -0.38 -6.66
CA LEU A 140 7.65 -1.28 -5.76
C LEU A 140 8.10 -1.11 -4.31
N TRP A 141 9.42 -1.04 -4.06
CA TRP A 141 9.96 -0.79 -2.72
C TRP A 141 9.53 0.56 -2.14
N ILE A 142 9.55 1.63 -2.94
CA ILE A 142 9.08 2.95 -2.49
C ILE A 142 7.60 2.90 -2.08
N THR A 143 6.76 2.24 -2.87
CA THR A 143 5.33 2.07 -2.56
C THR A 143 5.15 1.29 -1.25
N VAL A 144 5.86 0.19 -1.06
CA VAL A 144 5.79 -0.63 0.16
C VAL A 144 6.23 0.17 1.38
N LEU A 145 7.35 0.89 1.29
CA LEU A 145 7.86 1.72 2.40
C LEU A 145 6.90 2.87 2.74
N THR A 146 6.29 3.48 1.73
CA THR A 146 5.32 4.56 1.92
C THR A 146 4.04 4.04 2.57
N ALA A 147 3.55 2.86 2.14
CA ALA A 147 2.40 2.21 2.76
C ALA A 147 2.68 1.84 4.23
N LEU A 148 3.87 1.33 4.52
CA LEU A 148 4.30 1.01 5.89
C LEU A 148 4.36 2.27 6.77
N ALA A 149 4.95 3.36 6.26
CA ALA A 149 5.00 4.63 6.98
C ALA A 149 3.59 5.19 7.26
N ALA A 150 2.68 5.12 6.28
CA ALA A 150 1.29 5.55 6.47
C ALA A 150 0.57 4.70 7.52
N LEU A 151 0.81 3.39 7.56
CA LEU A 151 0.25 2.49 8.57
C LEU A 151 0.74 2.84 9.99
N LEU A 152 2.03 3.11 10.15
CA LEU A 152 2.60 3.53 11.44
C LEU A 152 2.03 4.88 11.90
N LEU A 153 1.92 5.85 11.00
CA LEU A 153 1.27 7.13 11.32
C LEU A 153 -0.20 6.96 11.71
N ALA A 154 -0.93 6.08 11.03
CA ALA A 154 -2.32 5.77 11.38
C ALA A 154 -2.44 5.09 12.75
N TRP A 155 -1.44 4.28 13.12
CA TRP A 155 -1.35 3.67 14.45
C TRP A 155 -1.08 4.72 15.54
N GLU A 156 -0.08 5.58 15.36
CA GLU A 156 0.28 6.65 16.30
C GLU A 156 -0.88 7.62 16.58
N VAL A 157 -1.65 7.97 15.55
CA VAL A 157 -2.83 8.85 15.70
C VAL A 157 -4.05 8.10 16.29
N GLY A 158 -3.94 6.79 16.49
CA GLY A 158 -5.00 5.93 17.03
C GLY A 158 -6.17 5.72 16.07
N LEU A 159 -5.95 5.88 14.75
CA LEU A 159 -6.98 5.62 13.74
C LEU A 159 -7.34 4.14 13.67
N VAL A 160 -6.35 3.26 13.87
CA VAL A 160 -6.56 1.81 13.93
C VAL A 160 -7.48 1.45 15.10
N ASP A 161 -7.25 2.05 16.28
CA ASP A 161 -8.11 1.82 17.45
C ASP A 161 -9.54 2.32 17.25
N ARG A 162 -9.72 3.45 16.57
CA ARG A 162 -11.04 4.00 16.25
C ARG A 162 -11.80 3.14 15.23
N ALA A 163 -11.08 2.62 14.22
CA ALA A 163 -11.64 1.72 13.23
C ALA A 163 -12.07 0.39 13.86
N LEU A 164 -11.26 -0.15 14.78
CA LEU A 164 -11.51 -1.42 15.47
C LEU A 164 -12.30 -1.28 16.77
N ALA A 165 -12.78 -0.08 17.11
CA ALA A 165 -13.64 0.12 18.27
C ALA A 165 -14.92 -0.72 18.14
N PRO A 166 -15.49 -1.23 19.25
CA PRO A 166 -16.76 -1.95 19.21
C PRO A 166 -17.91 -1.04 18.72
N PRO A 167 -18.99 -1.62 18.17
CA PRO A 167 -20.21 -0.88 17.89
C PRO A 167 -20.88 -0.43 19.21
N ALA A 168 -21.69 0.64 19.15
CA ALA A 168 -22.23 1.29 20.35
C ALA A 168 -23.18 0.40 21.16
N ASP A 169 -23.89 -0.50 20.50
CA ASP A 169 -24.79 -1.50 21.09
C ASP A 169 -24.08 -2.59 21.90
N GLN A 170 -22.75 -2.74 21.72
CA GLN A 170 -21.92 -3.65 22.50
C GLN A 170 -21.30 -3.00 23.75
N LEU A 171 -21.44 -1.68 23.92
CA LEU A 171 -20.95 -1.01 25.12
C LEU A 171 -21.95 -1.17 26.26
N ALA A 172 -21.49 -1.65 27.41
CA ALA A 172 -22.27 -1.58 28.64
C ALA A 172 -22.42 -0.11 29.04
N LEU A 173 -23.66 0.37 29.16
CA LEU A 173 -23.95 1.72 29.62
C LEU A 173 -24.21 1.72 31.13
N GLU A 174 -23.38 2.42 31.90
CA GLU A 174 -23.52 2.51 33.35
C GLU A 174 -23.68 3.97 33.78
N HIS A 175 -24.86 4.32 34.29
CA HIS A 175 -25.13 5.64 34.83
C HIS A 175 -25.82 5.50 36.20
N PRO A 176 -25.10 4.98 37.21
CA PRO A 176 -25.71 4.57 38.47
C PRO A 176 -26.42 5.75 39.13
N GLY A 177 -27.72 5.59 39.37
CA GLY A 177 -28.55 6.59 40.04
C GLY A 177 -29.08 7.70 39.14
N LEU A 178 -28.86 7.62 37.83
CA LEU A 178 -29.40 8.56 36.83
C LEU A 178 -30.56 7.97 36.04
N GLU A 179 -30.99 6.74 36.38
CA GLU A 179 -32.12 6.09 35.74
C GLU A 179 -33.37 6.97 35.85
N GLY A 180 -34.05 7.21 34.73
CA GLY A 180 -35.23 8.08 34.65
C GLY A 180 -34.92 9.58 34.68
N VAL A 181 -33.85 10.02 35.34
CA VAL A 181 -33.47 11.45 35.42
C VAL A 181 -32.82 11.92 34.12
N LEU A 182 -31.90 11.14 33.55
CA LEU A 182 -31.27 11.44 32.27
C LEU A 182 -31.57 10.34 31.24
N SER A 183 -31.86 10.77 30.02
CA SER A 183 -31.84 9.90 28.85
C SER A 183 -30.47 9.99 28.20
N VAL A 184 -29.83 8.84 27.99
CA VAL A 184 -28.49 8.74 27.41
C VAL A 184 -28.57 7.91 26.15
N ALA A 185 -28.23 8.51 25.01
CA ALA A 185 -28.15 7.83 23.73
C ALA A 185 -26.69 7.81 23.26
N VAL A 186 -26.22 6.65 22.81
CA VAL A 186 -24.86 6.47 22.29
C VAL A 186 -24.95 5.99 20.85
N GLU A 187 -24.36 6.75 19.94
CA GLU A 187 -24.26 6.40 18.53
C GLU A 187 -22.79 6.31 18.12
N ARG A 188 -22.45 5.38 17.24
CA ARG A 188 -21.11 5.31 16.65
C ARG A 188 -21.10 6.04 15.30
N SER A 189 -20.14 6.94 15.12
CA SER A 189 -19.92 7.64 13.85
C SER A 189 -18.42 7.78 13.59
N TRP A 190 -17.95 7.23 12.45
CA TRP A 190 -16.56 7.34 11.98
C TRP A 190 -15.50 7.02 13.05
N GLY A 191 -15.70 5.94 13.81
CA GLY A 191 -14.76 5.51 14.84
C GLY A 191 -14.76 6.35 16.11
N SER A 192 -15.78 7.19 16.31
CA SER A 192 -16.05 7.88 17.57
C SER A 192 -17.45 7.54 18.09
N TYR A 193 -17.64 7.64 19.39
CA TYR A 193 -18.94 7.57 20.05
C TYR A 193 -19.48 8.98 20.25
N ARG A 194 -20.68 9.23 19.75
CA ARG A 194 -21.46 10.43 20.03
C ARG A 194 -22.42 10.09 21.16
N VAL A 195 -22.18 10.68 22.32
CA VAL A 195 -23.03 10.50 23.51
C VAL A 195 -23.91 11.72 23.64
N THR A 196 -25.22 11.51 23.62
CA THR A 196 -26.22 12.56 23.75
C THR A 196 -26.96 12.38 25.07
N LEU A 197 -26.91 13.42 25.90
CA LEU A 197 -27.62 13.51 27.17
C LEU A 197 -28.84 14.42 26.98
N ALA A 198 -30.00 13.96 27.41
CA ALA A 198 -31.24 14.72 27.41
C ALA A 198 -31.97 14.53 28.74
N ARG A 199 -32.93 15.41 29.03
CA ARG A 199 -33.83 15.23 30.18
C ARG A 199 -34.57 13.91 30.05
N GLY A 200 -34.50 13.08 31.10
CA GLY A 200 -35.36 11.90 31.22
C GLY A 200 -36.75 12.28 31.74
N PRO A 201 -37.68 11.30 31.81
CA PRO A 201 -39.05 11.53 32.30
C PRO A 201 -39.10 12.06 33.75
N ASP A 202 -38.13 11.68 34.58
CA ASP A 202 -38.05 12.06 36.00
C ASP A 202 -37.13 13.26 36.24
N PHE A 203 -36.72 13.98 35.18
CA PHE A 203 -35.91 15.19 35.34
C PHE A 203 -36.70 16.24 36.14
N PRO A 204 -36.13 16.84 37.21
CA PRO A 204 -36.88 17.71 38.10
C PRO A 204 -37.35 18.98 37.39
N GLN A 205 -38.64 19.28 37.49
CA GLN A 205 -39.22 20.51 36.95
C GLN A 205 -39.33 21.60 38.01
N ARG A 206 -39.43 21.21 39.29
CA ARG A 206 -39.54 22.12 40.43
C ARG A 206 -38.46 21.83 41.48
N PRO A 207 -38.12 22.83 42.33
CA PRO A 207 -37.17 22.64 43.42
C PRO A 207 -37.53 21.47 44.36
N THR A 208 -38.82 21.26 44.63
CA THR A 208 -39.31 20.15 45.46
C THR A 208 -39.04 18.78 44.85
N ASP A 209 -39.06 18.67 43.52
CA ASP A 209 -38.79 17.41 42.81
C ASP A 209 -37.30 17.07 42.93
N ARG A 210 -36.43 18.09 42.85
CA ARG A 210 -34.99 17.96 43.11
C ARG A 210 -34.72 17.46 44.53
N ASP A 211 -35.31 18.09 45.54
CA ASP A 211 -35.06 17.70 46.94
C ASP A 211 -35.50 16.25 47.20
N ARG A 212 -36.62 15.84 46.61
CA ARG A 212 -37.10 14.44 46.65
C ARG A 212 -36.10 13.48 46.00
N LEU A 213 -35.56 13.81 44.83
CA LEU A 213 -34.56 12.99 44.13
C LEU A 213 -33.26 12.83 44.93
N LEU A 214 -32.81 13.91 45.59
CA LEU A 214 -31.62 13.92 46.43
C LEU A 214 -31.83 13.15 47.74
N ALA A 215 -33.03 13.23 48.33
CA ALA A 215 -33.40 12.45 49.51
C ALA A 215 -33.48 10.94 49.21
N ALA A 216 -33.92 10.57 48.00
CA ALA A 216 -34.03 9.18 47.55
C ALA A 216 -32.69 8.50 47.19
N SER A 217 -31.58 9.25 47.13
CA SER A 217 -30.25 8.69 46.83
C SER A 217 -29.78 7.74 47.94
N ARG A 218 -29.26 6.56 47.54
CA ARG A 218 -28.78 5.51 48.46
C ARG A 218 -27.34 5.75 48.90
N THR A 219 -26.54 6.40 48.07
CA THR A 219 -25.13 6.67 48.35
C THR A 219 -24.81 8.17 48.25
N LEU A 220 -23.72 8.59 48.89
CA LEU A 220 -23.22 9.97 48.78
C LEU A 220 -22.81 10.30 47.35
N THR A 221 -22.21 9.35 46.64
CA THR A 221 -21.80 9.50 45.23
C THR A 221 -23.02 9.72 44.35
N GLU A 222 -24.06 8.89 44.49
CA GLU A 222 -25.32 9.06 43.76
C GLU A 222 -25.97 10.41 44.04
N ARG A 223 -26.00 10.84 45.31
CA ARG A 223 -26.54 12.15 45.69
C ARG A 223 -25.76 13.29 45.04
N ALA A 224 -24.44 13.21 45.02
CA ALA A 224 -23.59 14.23 44.42
C ALA A 224 -23.75 14.27 42.89
N VAL A 225 -23.82 13.11 42.23
CA VAL A 225 -24.07 13.00 40.78
C VAL A 225 -25.43 13.61 40.43
N ARG A 226 -26.50 13.21 41.13
CA ARG A 226 -27.84 13.77 40.92
C ARG A 226 -27.87 15.28 41.15
N ARG A 227 -27.20 15.77 42.19
CA ARG A 227 -27.10 17.21 42.47
C ARG A 227 -26.46 17.94 41.30
N ALA A 228 -25.33 17.45 40.78
CA ALA A 228 -24.69 18.04 39.61
C ALA A 228 -25.62 18.07 38.39
N VAL A 229 -26.41 17.02 38.17
CA VAL A 229 -27.38 16.99 37.05
C VAL A 229 -28.49 18.02 37.23
N CYS A 230 -29.10 18.05 38.41
CA CYS A 230 -30.21 18.95 38.73
C CYS A 230 -29.78 20.43 38.74
N ASP A 231 -28.52 20.69 39.07
CA ASP A 231 -27.92 22.02 39.12
C ASP A 231 -27.30 22.45 37.77
N GLY A 232 -27.35 21.59 36.75
CA GLY A 232 -26.75 21.88 35.44
C GLY A 232 -25.22 21.94 35.47
N GLY A 233 -24.60 21.29 36.44
CA GLY A 233 -23.15 21.24 36.62
C GLY A 233 -22.43 20.39 35.58
N ARG A 234 -21.11 20.29 35.77
CA ARG A 234 -20.22 19.49 34.92
C ARG A 234 -20.25 18.03 35.35
N LEU A 235 -20.40 17.13 34.37
CA LEU A 235 -20.12 15.70 34.50
C LEU A 235 -19.00 15.31 33.54
N PHE A 236 -18.53 14.07 33.66
CA PHE A 236 -17.62 13.44 32.73
C PHE A 236 -18.27 12.18 32.16
N VAL A 237 -18.18 12.04 30.85
CA VAL A 237 -18.49 10.79 30.18
C VAL A 237 -17.19 10.02 30.01
N ARG A 238 -17.12 8.83 30.63
CA ARG A 238 -15.92 8.01 30.70
C ARG A 238 -16.06 6.77 29.84
N LEU A 239 -15.00 6.43 29.12
CA LEU A 239 -14.87 5.19 28.38
C LEU A 239 -13.95 4.25 29.17
N HIS A 240 -14.40 3.03 29.44
CA HIS A 240 -13.67 2.07 30.25
C HIS A 240 -13.28 0.82 29.45
N ARG A 241 -12.15 0.22 29.85
CA ARG A 241 -11.76 -1.14 29.48
C ARG A 241 -12.62 -2.18 30.18
N ARG A 242 -12.52 -3.43 29.72
CA ARG A 242 -13.05 -4.60 30.45
C ARG A 242 -12.42 -4.78 31.84
N SER A 243 -11.18 -4.33 32.04
CA SER A 243 -10.51 -4.33 33.35
C SER A 243 -11.11 -3.34 34.35
N GLY A 244 -11.88 -2.35 33.87
CA GLY A 244 -12.39 -1.24 34.68
C GLY A 244 -11.60 0.07 34.50
N ASP A 245 -10.38 0.01 33.96
CA ASP A 245 -9.54 1.19 33.76
C ASP A 245 -10.21 2.23 32.85
N VAL A 246 -10.09 3.50 33.21
CA VAL A 246 -10.57 4.63 32.39
C VAL A 246 -9.60 4.84 31.22
N LEU A 247 -10.11 4.69 30.00
CA LEU A 247 -9.38 4.97 28.75
C LEU A 247 -9.39 6.45 28.41
N LEU A 248 -10.53 7.09 28.63
CA LEU A 248 -10.75 8.49 28.32
C LEU A 248 -11.91 9.02 29.16
N ALA A 249 -11.81 10.29 29.57
CA ALA A 249 -12.90 11.02 30.18
C ALA A 249 -13.05 12.36 29.46
N VAL A 250 -14.28 12.70 29.05
CA VAL A 250 -14.58 13.98 28.39
C VAL A 250 -15.64 14.73 29.20
N PRO A 251 -15.39 16.00 29.57
CA PRO A 251 -16.36 16.77 30.33
C PRO A 251 -17.58 17.13 29.48
N VAL A 252 -18.73 17.20 30.13
CA VAL A 252 -20.00 17.66 29.56
C VAL A 252 -20.67 18.61 30.55
N GLU A 253 -21.02 19.81 30.08
CA GLU A 253 -21.75 20.81 30.86
C GLU A 253 -23.25 20.60 30.67
N LEU A 254 -24.00 20.49 31.77
CA LEU A 254 -25.43 20.22 31.72
C LEU A 254 -26.31 21.47 31.81
N GLY A 255 -25.72 22.67 31.85
CA GLY A 255 -26.46 23.93 31.97
C GLY A 255 -27.50 24.14 30.86
N ALA A 256 -27.21 23.68 29.64
CA ALA A 256 -28.18 23.72 28.54
C ALA A 256 -29.44 22.90 28.84
N LEU A 257 -29.30 21.77 29.56
CA LEU A 257 -30.44 20.98 30.00
C LEU A 257 -31.32 21.73 30.98
N LEU A 258 -30.92 22.83 31.62
CA LEU A 258 -31.82 23.63 32.46
C LEU A 258 -32.58 24.69 31.66
N ALA A 259 -31.99 25.17 30.56
CA ALA A 259 -32.54 26.26 29.76
C ALA A 259 -33.79 25.87 28.97
N ALA A 260 -33.86 24.65 28.42
CA ALA A 260 -35.01 24.19 27.64
C ALA A 260 -35.31 22.69 27.86
N PRO A 261 -36.59 22.28 27.81
CA PRO A 261 -37.00 20.87 27.93
C PRO A 261 -36.38 19.96 26.87
N ASP A 262 -36.29 20.44 25.63
CA ASP A 262 -35.79 19.67 24.49
C ASP A 262 -34.27 19.84 24.26
N ALA A 263 -33.59 20.55 25.17
CA ALA A 263 -32.15 20.74 25.07
C ALA A 263 -31.43 19.39 25.18
N ARG A 264 -30.33 19.28 24.43
CA ARG A 264 -29.46 18.10 24.40
C ARG A 264 -28.02 18.53 24.59
N CYS A 265 -27.29 17.80 25.41
CA CYS A 265 -25.84 17.96 25.54
C CYS A 265 -25.16 16.80 24.82
N THR A 266 -24.34 17.11 23.81
CA THR A 266 -23.64 16.10 23.04
C THR A 266 -22.14 16.19 23.27
N VAL A 267 -21.51 15.03 23.49
CA VAL A 267 -20.07 14.89 23.58
C VAL A 267 -19.58 13.80 22.62
N VAL A 268 -18.41 14.02 22.04
CA VAL A 268 -17.77 13.06 21.12
C VAL A 268 -16.56 12.46 21.79
N ILE A 269 -16.54 11.13 21.89
CA ILE A 269 -15.49 10.34 22.50
C ILE A 269 -14.82 9.50 21.41
N PRO A 270 -13.53 9.68 21.11
CA PRO A 270 -12.80 8.79 20.23
C PRO A 270 -12.95 7.32 20.66
N GLY A 271 -13.34 6.46 19.73
CA GLY A 271 -13.46 5.03 19.98
C GLY A 271 -12.09 4.40 20.26
N ARG A 272 -12.09 3.37 21.10
CA ARG A 272 -10.92 2.56 21.41
C ARG A 272 -11.25 1.10 21.20
N ARG A 273 -10.31 0.32 20.65
CA ARG A 273 -10.48 -1.11 20.33
C ARG A 273 -10.86 -1.95 21.56
N ASP A 274 -10.38 -1.57 22.72
CA ASP A 274 -10.56 -2.25 24.01
C ASP A 274 -11.68 -1.64 24.88
N ALA A 275 -12.43 -0.69 24.33
CA ALA A 275 -13.60 -0.13 24.99
C ALA A 275 -14.64 -1.21 25.28
N ALA A 276 -15.23 -1.17 26.47
CA ALA A 276 -16.24 -2.15 26.88
C ALA A 276 -17.43 -1.51 27.58
N ARG A 277 -17.23 -0.35 28.20
CA ARG A 277 -18.23 0.30 29.03
C ARG A 277 -18.14 1.80 28.91
N LEU A 278 -19.28 2.46 28.97
CA LEU A 278 -19.41 3.90 28.99
C LEU A 278 -20.12 4.30 30.27
N SER A 279 -19.54 5.21 31.05
CA SER A 279 -20.10 5.65 32.32
C SER A 279 -20.20 7.18 32.44
N ILE A 280 -21.05 7.63 33.35
CA ILE A 280 -21.19 9.05 33.69
C ILE A 280 -20.80 9.26 35.15
N ALA A 281 -19.88 10.19 35.41
CA ALA A 281 -19.33 10.44 36.74
C ALA A 281 -19.02 11.93 36.98
N LEU A 282 -18.69 12.29 38.23
CA LEU A 282 -18.34 13.66 38.62
C LEU A 282 -16.89 14.06 38.31
N GLY A 283 -15.97 13.10 38.29
CA GLY A 283 -14.54 13.35 38.05
C GLY A 283 -14.05 12.75 36.73
N ALA A 284 -12.77 12.93 36.41
CA ALA A 284 -12.14 12.22 35.28
C ALA A 284 -11.67 10.80 35.65
N ASP A 285 -11.33 10.56 36.92
CA ASP A 285 -10.64 9.35 37.41
C ASP A 285 -11.56 8.35 38.11
#